data_AF-A0A9D2SZL8-F1
#
_entry.id   AF-A0A9D2SZL8-F1
#
_cell.length_a   1.000
_cell.length_b   1.000
_cell.length_c   1.000
_cell.angle_alpha   90.00
_cell.angle_beta   90.00
_cell.angle_gamma   90.00
#
_symmetry.space_group_name_H-M   'P 1'
#
loop_
_entity.id
_entity.type
_entity.pdbx_description
1 polymer ?
#
loop_
_entity_poly.entity_id
_entity_poly.type
_entity_poly.pdbx_seq_one_letter_code
_entity_poly.pdbx_strand_id
1 'polypeptide(L)'
;MSPNKKFAGIEYETPRNTKSTVVRLFSQLHGQRVRLTVVAVSIVIYVILSIWNHMYSAIVIDHLWQNIKASWQAGTPFSVTATMGRELIQLTIQYLFTWLFYYLQSYLMANVAENLVLSLRSQIARKLHRLPLRFFDQNKAGEILSRVTSDLDKIAETLQTGLLKLIVAIGTIIGSLIVMFWYSVPLTGLFLVFMVVSMVVTNIVARKNLACAAERQETIAVLTGIVEEYYNGRDVIKAYNHEDESIQAVSRAAEANRVANLRADFLTNCVNPLIRLLTRLAQVVIAVIAGRAMLNGTMTVGVVQAFLQYVNQTAEPLTEASYMINSLQAALAS
;
A
#
# COMPACT_ATOMS: atom_id res chain seq x y z
N MET A 1 29.84 17.71 24.49
CA MET A 1 29.10 16.45 24.77
C MET A 1 27.70 16.81 25.22
N SER A 2 26.77 16.91 24.26
CA SER A 2 25.30 16.87 24.39
C SER A 2 24.70 17.49 23.10
N PRO A 3 24.26 16.68 22.12
CA PRO A 3 23.48 17.16 21.01
C PRO A 3 22.02 16.83 21.28
N ASN A 4 21.22 17.82 21.66
CA ASN A 4 19.77 17.70 21.65
C ASN A 4 19.12 19.06 21.35
N LYS A 5 19.33 19.56 20.13
CA LYS A 5 18.44 20.55 19.54
C LYS A 5 17.38 19.79 18.76
N LYS A 6 16.22 19.64 19.39
CA LYS A 6 14.98 19.20 18.74
C LYS A 6 14.72 20.14 17.57
N PHE A 7 14.70 19.57 16.37
CA PHE A 7 14.23 20.23 15.16
C PHE A 7 12.77 20.66 15.38
N ALA A 8 12.44 21.87 14.95
CA ALA A 8 11.06 22.27 14.66
C ALA A 8 10.61 21.53 13.38
N GLY A 9 10.52 20.20 13.49
CA GLY A 9 9.79 19.38 12.55
C GLY A 9 8.31 19.58 12.84
N ILE A 10 7.49 19.53 11.79
CA ILE A 10 6.04 19.34 11.87
C ILE A 10 5.77 18.42 13.07
N GLU A 11 5.24 18.97 14.15
CA GLU A 11 4.77 18.18 15.28
C GLU A 11 3.63 17.34 14.71
N TYR A 12 3.94 16.12 14.27
CA TYR A 12 2.97 15.07 14.29
C TYR A 12 2.55 14.98 15.75
N GLU A 13 1.42 15.61 16.09
CA GLU A 13 0.76 15.48 17.37
C GLU A 13 0.48 13.98 17.55
N THR A 14 1.44 13.23 18.07
CA THR A 14 1.23 11.82 18.38
C THR A 14 0.09 11.78 19.38
N PRO A 15 -1.03 11.10 19.07
CA PRO A 15 -2.19 11.17 19.93
C PRO A 15 -1.80 10.68 21.31
N ARG A 16 -2.06 11.50 22.33
CA ARG A 16 -1.79 11.21 23.76
C ARG A 16 -2.43 9.88 24.20
N ASN A 17 -3.39 9.36 23.41
CA ASN A 17 -4.03 8.06 23.61
C ASN A 17 -4.65 7.51 22.30
N THR A 18 -3.84 6.92 21.40
CA THR A 18 -4.27 6.41 20.07
C THR A 18 -5.48 5.47 20.13
N LYS A 19 -5.54 4.60 21.15
CA LYS A 19 -6.62 3.63 21.32
C LYS A 19 -7.98 4.29 21.53
N SER A 20 -8.06 5.35 22.34
CA SER A 20 -9.34 6.04 22.58
C SER A 20 -9.82 6.81 21.35
N THR A 21 -8.89 7.36 20.55
CA THR A 21 -9.23 8.05 19.29
C THR A 21 -9.80 7.08 18.28
N VAL A 22 -9.18 5.90 18.11
CA VAL A 22 -9.70 4.82 17.27
C VAL A 22 -11.09 4.39 17.72
N VAL A 23 -11.28 4.10 19.01
CA VAL A 23 -12.59 3.69 19.54
C VAL A 23 -13.64 4.78 19.32
N ARG A 24 -13.28 6.06 19.47
CA ARG A 24 -14.19 7.18 19.21
C ARG A 24 -14.54 7.30 17.73
N LEU A 25 -13.57 7.13 16.83
CA LEU A 25 -13.82 7.12 15.39
C LEU A 25 -14.74 5.97 14.98
N PHE A 26 -14.48 4.76 15.47
CA PHE A 26 -15.35 3.60 15.22
C PHE A 26 -16.73 3.75 15.88
N SER A 27 -16.86 4.47 16.99
CA SER A 27 -18.15 4.78 17.59
C SER A 27 -19.01 5.68 16.70
N GLN A 28 -18.41 6.55 15.88
CA GLN A 28 -19.13 7.37 14.89
C GLN A 28 -19.72 6.53 13.75
N LEU A 29 -19.23 5.31 13.55
CA LEU A 29 -19.72 4.37 12.53
C LEU A 29 -20.90 3.52 13.01
N HIS A 30 -21.40 3.73 14.23
CA HIS A 30 -22.48 2.92 14.83
C HIS A 30 -23.77 2.90 13.99
N GLY A 31 -24.09 4.02 13.33
CA GLY A 31 -25.23 4.11 12.39
C GLY A 31 -25.05 3.33 11.08
N GLN A 32 -23.86 2.80 10.79
CA GLN A 32 -23.54 2.07 9.56
C GLN A 32 -23.16 0.59 9.80
N ARG A 33 -23.51 0.02 10.96
CA ARG A 33 -23.18 -1.36 11.35
C ARG A 33 -23.56 -2.40 10.30
N VAL A 34 -24.75 -2.29 9.71
CA VAL A 34 -25.21 -3.23 8.66
C VAL A 34 -24.29 -3.19 7.43
N ARG A 35 -23.91 -2.00 6.97
CA ARG A 35 -23.00 -1.85 5.82
C ARG A 35 -21.63 -2.43 6.13
N LEU A 36 -21.09 -2.14 7.33
CA LEU A 36 -19.81 -2.70 7.78
C LEU A 36 -19.84 -4.23 7.89
N THR A 37 -20.93 -4.82 8.37
CA THR A 37 -21.06 -6.28 8.40
C THR A 37 -21.11 -6.88 7.00
N VAL A 38 -21.82 -6.25 6.06
CA VAL A 38 -21.85 -6.71 4.65
C VAL A 38 -20.47 -6.58 4.01
N VAL A 39 -19.74 -5.50 4.28
CA VAL A 39 -18.34 -5.34 3.84
C VAL A 39 -17.46 -6.46 4.40
N ALA A 40 -17.51 -6.70 5.72
CA ALA A 40 -16.69 -7.75 6.35
C ALA A 40 -16.98 -9.14 5.79
N VAL A 41 -18.26 -9.49 5.62
CA VAL A 41 -18.66 -10.77 5.00
C VAL A 41 -18.20 -10.85 3.54
N SER A 42 -18.34 -9.75 2.78
CA SER A 42 -17.88 -9.69 1.39
C SER A 42 -16.36 -9.87 1.27
N ILE A 43 -15.58 -9.29 2.20
CA ILE A 43 -14.12 -9.49 2.28
C ILE A 43 -13.79 -10.96 2.50
N VAL A 44 -14.43 -11.62 3.47
CA VAL A 44 -14.17 -13.03 3.76
C VAL A 44 -14.50 -13.91 2.55
N ILE A 45 -15.65 -13.69 1.92
CA ILE A 45 -16.06 -14.43 0.71
C ILE A 45 -15.07 -14.17 -0.44
N TYR A 46 -14.71 -12.91 -0.67
CA TYR A 46 -13.73 -12.53 -1.70
C TYR A 46 -12.39 -13.23 -1.47
N VAL A 47 -11.86 -13.21 -0.24
CA VAL A 47 -10.58 -13.86 0.10
C VAL A 47 -10.66 -15.36 -0.20
N ILE A 48 -11.70 -16.05 0.28
CA ILE A 48 -11.90 -17.49 0.05
C ILE A 48 -11.99 -17.80 -1.45
N LEU A 49 -12.80 -17.05 -2.20
CA LEU A 49 -12.94 -17.23 -3.64
C LEU A 49 -11.64 -16.96 -4.40
N SER A 50 -10.90 -15.91 -4.01
CA SER A 50 -9.62 -15.58 -4.64
C SER A 50 -8.59 -16.69 -4.47
N ILE A 51 -8.55 -17.34 -3.30
CA ILE A 51 -7.67 -18.49 -3.04
C ILE A 51 -8.16 -19.69 -3.85
N TRP A 52 -9.47 -19.95 -3.82
CA TRP A 52 -10.06 -21.09 -4.53
C TRP A 52 -9.88 -20.98 -6.05
N ASN A 53 -9.99 -19.80 -6.65
CA ASN A 53 -9.83 -19.61 -8.09
C ASN A 53 -8.47 -20.12 -8.59
N HIS A 54 -7.40 -19.84 -7.86
CA HIS A 54 -6.06 -20.29 -8.23
C HIS A 54 -5.93 -21.82 -8.13
N MET A 55 -6.48 -22.42 -7.07
CA MET A 55 -6.52 -23.88 -6.92
C MET A 55 -7.38 -24.56 -7.98
N TYR A 56 -8.55 -24.02 -8.28
CA TYR A 56 -9.43 -24.56 -9.31
C TYR A 56 -8.81 -24.38 -10.71
N SER A 57 -8.15 -23.25 -10.96
CA SER A 57 -7.37 -23.03 -12.18
C SER A 57 -6.28 -24.09 -12.38
N ALA A 58 -5.61 -24.55 -11.32
CA ALA A 58 -4.66 -25.66 -11.41
C ALA A 58 -5.31 -26.95 -11.91
N ILE A 59 -6.46 -27.32 -11.35
CA ILE A 59 -7.21 -28.53 -11.75
C ILE A 59 -7.59 -28.46 -13.23
N VAL A 60 -8.14 -27.31 -13.66
CA VAL A 60 -8.52 -27.09 -15.07
C VAL A 60 -7.30 -27.17 -15.98
N ILE A 61 -6.14 -26.63 -15.56
CA ILE A 61 -4.89 -26.73 -16.32
C ILE A 61 -4.40 -28.17 -16.41
N ASP A 62 -4.52 -28.96 -15.34
CA ASP A 62 -4.14 -30.37 -15.36
C ASP A 62 -5.02 -31.19 -16.30
N HIS A 63 -6.35 -30.97 -16.28
CA HIS A 63 -7.26 -31.61 -17.23
C HIS A 63 -6.99 -31.16 -18.67
N LEU A 64 -6.74 -29.87 -18.90
CA LEU A 64 -6.31 -29.35 -20.21
C LEU A 64 -5.05 -30.06 -20.69
N TRP A 65 -4.03 -30.15 -19.84
CA TRP A 65 -2.76 -30.76 -20.18
C TRP A 65 -2.87 -32.25 -20.47
N GLN A 66 -3.67 -32.99 -19.70
CA GLN A 66 -3.92 -34.42 -19.94
C GLN A 66 -4.60 -34.65 -21.29
N ASN A 67 -5.62 -33.86 -21.63
CA ASN A 67 -6.32 -33.97 -22.92
C ASN A 67 -5.39 -33.63 -24.10
N ILE A 68 -4.54 -32.61 -23.96
CA ILE A 68 -3.53 -32.27 -24.98
C ILE A 68 -2.58 -33.46 -25.22
N LYS A 69 -2.09 -34.11 -24.16
CA LYS A 69 -1.24 -35.31 -24.31
C LYS A 69 -1.98 -36.45 -24.99
N ALA A 70 -3.24 -36.68 -24.64
CA ALA A 70 -4.05 -37.75 -25.22
C ALA A 70 -4.30 -37.51 -26.72
N SER A 71 -4.63 -36.29 -27.13
CA SER A 71 -4.79 -35.92 -28.55
C SER A 71 -3.48 -36.10 -29.33
N TRP A 72 -2.34 -35.74 -28.73
CA TRP A 72 -1.04 -35.97 -29.35
C TRP A 72 -0.75 -37.46 -29.56
N GLN A 73 -0.95 -38.29 -28.52
CA GLN A 73 -0.76 -39.73 -28.63
C GLN A 73 -1.70 -40.38 -29.65
N ALA A 74 -2.92 -39.87 -29.79
CA ALA A 74 -3.91 -40.36 -30.75
C ALA A 74 -3.75 -39.79 -32.18
N GLY A 75 -2.89 -38.79 -32.39
CA GLY A 75 -2.72 -38.11 -33.68
C GLY A 75 -3.95 -37.32 -34.16
N THR A 76 -4.88 -37.00 -33.26
CA THR A 76 -6.11 -36.25 -33.58
C THR A 76 -5.94 -34.76 -33.29
N PRO A 77 -6.61 -33.86 -34.04
CA PRO A 77 -6.59 -32.44 -33.71
C PRO A 77 -7.22 -32.20 -32.33
N PHE A 78 -6.55 -31.41 -31.49
CA PHE A 78 -7.07 -31.00 -30.20
C PHE A 78 -8.42 -30.29 -30.38
N SER A 79 -9.45 -30.77 -29.68
CA SER A 79 -10.77 -30.14 -29.66
C SER A 79 -11.26 -29.98 -28.23
N VAL A 80 -11.86 -28.82 -27.93
CA VAL A 80 -12.44 -28.56 -26.62
C VAL A 80 -13.72 -29.37 -26.51
N THR A 81 -13.67 -30.43 -25.70
CA THR A 81 -14.84 -31.29 -25.43
C THR A 81 -15.85 -30.51 -24.57
N ALA A 82 -17.14 -30.89 -24.64
CA ALA A 82 -18.21 -30.26 -23.86
C ALA A 82 -17.92 -30.21 -22.33
N THR A 83 -17.19 -31.19 -21.81
CA THR A 83 -16.73 -31.24 -20.41
C THR A 83 -15.73 -30.12 -20.08
N MET A 84 -14.74 -29.88 -20.94
CA MET A 84 -13.78 -28.78 -20.78
C MET A 84 -14.45 -27.41 -20.95
N GLY A 85 -15.40 -27.30 -21.89
CA GLY A 85 -16.22 -26.11 -22.04
C GLY A 85 -16.95 -25.75 -20.73
N ARG A 86 -17.51 -26.75 -20.05
CA ARG A 86 -18.16 -26.57 -18.74
C ARG A 86 -17.19 -26.12 -17.66
N GLU A 87 -15.99 -26.71 -17.57
CA GLU A 87 -14.97 -26.32 -16.60
C GLU A 87 -14.51 -24.87 -16.78
N LEU A 88 -14.30 -24.43 -18.03
CA LEU A 88 -13.94 -23.06 -18.36
C LEU A 88 -15.06 -22.07 -18.04
N ILE A 89 -16.31 -22.43 -18.32
CA ILE A 89 -17.48 -21.63 -17.95
C ILE A 89 -17.57 -21.51 -16.42
N GLN A 90 -17.37 -22.60 -15.69
CA GLN A 90 -17.38 -22.58 -14.23
C GLN A 90 -16.27 -21.69 -13.67
N LEU A 91 -15.05 -21.78 -14.22
CA LEU A 91 -13.93 -20.91 -13.84
C LEU A 91 -14.29 -19.44 -14.11
N THR A 92 -14.90 -19.14 -15.26
CA THR A 92 -15.35 -17.79 -15.63
C THR A 92 -16.39 -17.26 -14.64
N ILE A 93 -17.39 -18.07 -14.30
CA ILE A 93 -18.41 -17.73 -13.30
C ILE A 93 -17.74 -17.44 -11.95
N GLN A 94 -16.74 -18.23 -11.55
CA GLN A 94 -16.07 -18.03 -10.27
C GLN A 94 -15.28 -16.72 -10.21
N TYR A 95 -14.59 -16.35 -11.29
CA TYR A 95 -13.96 -15.04 -11.40
C TYR A 95 -14.98 -13.90 -11.39
N LEU A 96 -16.15 -14.06 -12.03
CA LEU A 96 -17.24 -13.08 -11.97
C LEU A 96 -17.78 -12.89 -10.54
N PHE A 97 -17.97 -13.97 -9.78
CA PHE A 97 -18.36 -13.87 -8.38
C PHE A 97 -17.28 -13.18 -7.54
N THR A 98 -16.01 -13.50 -7.78
CA THR A 98 -14.89 -12.87 -7.07
C THR A 98 -14.87 -11.36 -7.35
N TRP A 99 -15.03 -10.96 -8.60
CA TRP A 99 -15.16 -9.57 -9.00
C TRP A 99 -16.37 -8.89 -8.35
N LEU A 100 -17.54 -9.55 -8.32
CA LEU A 100 -18.76 -9.02 -7.72
C LEU A 100 -18.56 -8.70 -6.23
N PHE A 101 -18.00 -9.63 -5.45
CA PHE A 101 -17.74 -9.40 -4.03
C PHE A 101 -16.65 -8.34 -3.79
N TYR A 102 -15.64 -8.29 -4.66
CA TYR A 102 -14.63 -7.23 -4.62
C TYR A 102 -15.22 -5.84 -4.90
N TYR A 103 -16.12 -5.75 -5.87
CA TYR A 103 -16.82 -4.52 -6.19
C TYR A 103 -17.76 -4.10 -5.05
N LEU A 104 -18.54 -5.05 -4.52
CA LEU A 104 -19.50 -4.80 -3.45
C LEU A 104 -18.82 -4.28 -2.17
N GLN A 105 -17.74 -4.93 -1.72
CA GLN A 105 -16.98 -4.46 -0.55
C GLN A 105 -16.41 -3.05 -0.78
N SER A 106 -15.87 -2.78 -1.97
CA SER A 106 -15.21 -1.50 -2.27
C SER A 106 -16.22 -0.37 -2.35
N TYR A 107 -17.35 -0.60 -3.03
CA TYR A 107 -18.44 0.37 -3.16
C TYR A 107 -19.07 0.70 -1.81
N LEU A 108 -19.37 -0.32 -1.00
CA LEU A 108 -19.95 -0.11 0.32
C LEU A 108 -18.98 0.58 1.27
N MET A 109 -17.69 0.24 1.23
CA MET A 109 -16.69 0.88 2.07
C MET A 109 -16.45 2.35 1.69
N ALA A 110 -16.46 2.68 0.39
CA ALA A 110 -16.41 4.06 -0.07
C ALA A 110 -17.60 4.87 0.46
N ASN A 111 -18.82 4.33 0.38
CA ASN A 111 -19.99 4.97 0.97
C ASN A 111 -19.87 5.15 2.49
N VAL A 112 -19.31 4.17 3.20
CA VAL A 112 -19.12 4.27 4.65
C VAL A 112 -18.15 5.40 5.00
N ALA A 113 -17.02 5.48 4.29
CA ALA A 113 -16.01 6.53 4.48
C ALA A 113 -16.57 7.93 4.20
N GLU A 114 -17.23 8.13 3.06
CA GLU A 114 -17.82 9.43 2.69
C GLU A 114 -18.89 9.90 3.69
N ASN A 115 -19.75 8.99 4.15
CA ASN A 115 -20.75 9.32 5.16
C ASN A 115 -20.11 9.71 6.51
N LEU A 116 -18.99 9.08 6.88
CA LEU A 116 -18.23 9.47 8.06
C LEU A 116 -17.64 10.88 7.90
N VAL A 117 -17.01 11.17 6.76
CA VAL A 117 -16.45 12.49 6.46
C VAL A 117 -17.52 13.56 6.51
N LEU A 118 -18.68 13.32 5.89
CA LEU A 118 -19.80 14.25 5.91
C LEU A 118 -20.28 14.54 7.34
N SER A 119 -20.38 13.50 8.18
CA SER A 119 -20.73 13.64 9.59
C SER A 119 -19.69 14.46 10.35
N LEU A 120 -18.40 14.18 10.15
CA LEU A 120 -17.30 14.90 10.79
C LEU A 120 -17.26 16.37 10.35
N ARG A 121 -17.37 16.65 9.05
CA ARG A 121 -17.47 18.02 8.50
C ARG A 121 -18.65 18.78 9.13
N SER A 122 -19.81 18.14 9.23
CA SER A 122 -21.00 18.74 9.84
C SER A 122 -20.85 19.00 11.34
N GLN A 123 -20.12 18.14 12.07
CA GLN A 123 -19.81 18.34 13.49
C GLN A 123 -18.80 19.47 13.68
N ILE A 124 -17.75 19.52 12.86
CA ILE A 124 -16.72 20.55 12.90
C ILE A 124 -17.31 21.91 12.53
N ALA A 125 -18.12 22.00 11.47
CA ALA A 125 -18.79 23.25 11.09
C ALA A 125 -19.68 23.78 12.22
N ARG A 126 -20.51 22.92 12.84
CA ARG A 126 -21.32 23.30 14.01
C ARG A 126 -20.47 23.75 15.19
N LYS A 127 -19.30 23.15 15.39
CA LYS A 127 -18.38 23.53 16.47
C LYS A 127 -17.72 24.88 16.18
N LEU A 128 -17.27 25.11 14.95
CA LEU A 128 -16.68 26.39 14.51
C LEU A 128 -17.64 27.56 14.73
N HIS A 129 -18.92 27.40 14.39
CA HIS A 129 -19.94 28.43 14.65
C HIS A 129 -20.20 28.75 16.13
N ARG A 130 -19.75 27.91 17.06
CA ARG A 130 -19.94 28.10 18.51
C ARG A 130 -18.67 28.51 19.24
N LEU A 131 -17.53 28.62 18.54
CA LEU A 131 -16.27 29.00 19.15
C LEU A 131 -16.21 30.54 19.33
N PRO A 132 -15.61 31.02 20.43
CA PRO A 132 -15.45 32.46 20.66
C PRO A 132 -14.47 33.06 19.64
N LEU A 133 -14.62 34.35 19.34
CA LEU A 133 -13.71 35.10 18.44
C LEU A 133 -12.23 34.93 18.81
N ARG A 134 -11.91 34.85 20.11
CA ARG A 134 -10.55 34.59 20.61
C ARG A 134 -9.89 33.33 20.03
N PHE A 135 -10.67 32.30 19.68
CA PHE A 135 -10.13 31.11 19.01
C PHE A 135 -9.63 31.45 17.60
N PHE A 136 -10.39 32.27 16.86
CA PHE A 136 -10.03 32.69 15.51
C PHE A 136 -8.88 33.70 15.49
N ASP A 137 -8.73 34.51 16.54
CA ASP A 137 -7.58 35.40 16.69
C ASP A 137 -6.27 34.64 16.96
N GLN A 138 -6.35 33.44 17.55
CA GLN A 138 -5.19 32.62 17.93
C GLN A 138 -4.80 31.58 16.88
N ASN A 139 -5.66 31.27 15.91
CA ASN A 139 -5.45 30.22 14.92
C ASN A 139 -5.56 30.79 13.51
N LYS A 140 -4.58 30.48 12.64
CA LYS A 140 -4.60 30.96 11.25
C LYS A 140 -5.76 30.30 10.50
N ALA A 141 -6.50 31.09 9.70
CA ALA A 141 -7.62 30.57 8.91
C ALA A 141 -7.22 29.39 8.00
N GLY A 142 -6.01 29.40 7.44
CA GLY A 142 -5.46 28.31 6.64
C GLY A 142 -5.22 27.01 7.42
N GLU A 143 -4.83 27.10 8.70
CA GLU A 143 -4.66 25.92 9.56
C GLU A 143 -6.01 25.27 9.87
N ILE A 144 -7.01 26.08 10.20
CA ILE A 144 -8.38 25.62 10.43
C ILE A 144 -8.91 24.92 9.17
N LEU A 145 -8.76 25.56 8.00
CA LEU A 145 -9.23 25.00 6.74
C LEU A 145 -8.52 23.67 6.42
N SER A 146 -7.20 23.60 6.61
CA SER A 146 -6.41 22.38 6.37
C SER A 146 -6.86 21.21 7.25
N ARG A 147 -7.15 21.44 8.53
CA ARG A 147 -7.70 20.39 9.42
C ARG A 147 -9.11 19.94 9.01
N VAL A 148 -9.95 20.84 8.48
CA VAL A 148 -11.32 20.51 8.04
C VAL A 148 -11.34 19.80 6.69
N THR A 149 -10.38 20.06 5.81
CA THR A 149 -10.32 19.45 4.48
C THR A 149 -9.35 18.28 4.47
N SER A 150 -8.05 18.55 4.55
CA SER A 150 -6.98 17.59 4.32
C SER A 150 -6.95 16.46 5.35
N ASP A 151 -7.12 16.76 6.64
CA ASP A 151 -7.07 15.71 7.67
C ASP A 151 -8.30 14.80 7.60
N LEU A 152 -9.49 15.34 7.32
CA LEU A 152 -10.68 14.53 7.09
C LEU A 152 -10.57 13.67 5.82
N ASP A 153 -9.97 14.20 4.76
CA ASP A 153 -9.73 13.45 3.52
C ASP A 153 -8.76 12.29 3.75
N LYS A 154 -7.68 12.49 4.54
CA LYS A 154 -6.77 11.40 4.94
C LYS A 154 -7.47 10.31 5.75
N ILE A 155 -8.36 10.70 6.68
CA ILE A 155 -9.18 9.74 7.44
C ILE A 155 -10.08 8.93 6.48
N ALA A 156 -10.69 9.60 5.49
CA ALA A 156 -11.53 8.98 4.48
C ALA A 156 -10.74 7.94 3.67
N GLU A 157 -9.60 8.35 3.11
CA GLU A 157 -8.73 7.52 2.29
C GLU A 157 -8.25 6.28 3.06
N THR A 158 -7.87 6.48 4.32
CA THR A 158 -7.39 5.42 5.21
C THR A 158 -8.47 4.38 5.49
N LEU A 159 -9.71 4.82 5.73
CA LEU A 159 -10.83 3.90 5.93
C LEU A 159 -11.24 3.21 4.63
N GLN A 160 -11.37 3.97 3.54
CA GLN A 160 -11.83 3.45 2.25
C GLN A 160 -10.87 2.42 1.67
N THR A 161 -9.58 2.76 1.62
CA THR A 161 -8.57 2.00 0.87
C THR A 161 -7.59 1.31 1.80
N GLY A 162 -7.03 2.02 2.78
CA GLY A 162 -5.98 1.49 3.66
C GLY A 162 -6.44 0.29 4.48
N LEU A 163 -7.54 0.43 5.21
CA LEU A 163 -8.08 -0.62 6.07
C LEU A 163 -8.56 -1.83 5.26
N LEU A 164 -9.28 -1.59 4.15
CA LEU A 164 -9.79 -2.67 3.29
C LEU A 164 -8.64 -3.50 2.70
N LYS A 165 -7.64 -2.82 2.13
CA LYS A 165 -6.45 -3.50 1.59
C LYS A 165 -5.71 -4.28 2.67
N LEU A 166 -5.57 -3.76 3.88
CA LEU A 166 -4.89 -4.46 4.97
C LEU A 166 -5.61 -5.75 5.36
N ILE A 167 -6.94 -5.72 5.53
CA ILE A 167 -7.71 -6.91 5.91
C ILE A 167 -7.64 -7.96 4.79
N VAL A 168 -7.83 -7.53 3.54
CA VAL A 168 -7.72 -8.41 2.37
C VAL A 168 -6.33 -9.02 2.27
N ALA A 169 -5.27 -8.21 2.40
CA ALA A 169 -3.88 -8.64 2.34
C ALA A 169 -3.55 -9.70 3.40
N ILE A 170 -3.98 -9.49 4.66
CA ILE A 170 -3.77 -10.47 5.72
C ILE A 170 -4.48 -11.79 5.38
N GLY A 171 -5.75 -11.70 4.96
CA GLY A 171 -6.54 -12.87 4.59
C GLY A 171 -5.93 -13.65 3.41
N THR A 172 -5.52 -12.95 2.36
CA THR A 172 -4.90 -13.58 1.18
C THR A 172 -3.52 -14.15 1.48
N ILE A 173 -2.68 -13.47 2.27
CA ILE A 173 -1.37 -13.99 2.69
C ILE A 173 -1.54 -15.28 3.50
N ILE A 174 -2.36 -15.25 4.56
CA ILE A 174 -2.57 -16.43 5.42
C ILE A 174 -3.13 -17.59 4.60
N GLY A 175 -4.18 -17.32 3.82
CA GLY A 175 -4.81 -18.36 3.02
C GLY A 175 -3.92 -18.92 1.90
N SER A 176 -3.14 -18.07 1.24
CA SER A 176 -2.17 -18.50 0.22
C SER A 176 -1.08 -19.36 0.85
N LEU A 177 -0.53 -18.95 2.00
CA LEU A 177 0.48 -19.74 2.71
C LEU A 177 -0.04 -21.12 3.12
N ILE A 178 -1.29 -21.21 3.62
CA ILE A 178 -1.91 -22.50 3.97
C ILE A 178 -1.95 -23.43 2.74
N VAL A 179 -2.39 -22.94 1.58
CA VAL A 179 -2.44 -23.74 0.35
C VAL A 179 -1.04 -24.08 -0.17
N MET A 180 -0.08 -23.16 -0.07
CA MET A 180 1.32 -23.41 -0.45
C MET A 180 1.94 -24.53 0.40
N PHE A 181 1.73 -24.51 1.73
CA PHE A 181 2.17 -25.60 2.62
C PHE A 181 1.48 -26.92 2.30
N TRP A 182 0.21 -26.90 1.89
CA TRP A 182 -0.52 -28.08 1.46
C TRP A 182 0.05 -28.69 0.17
N TYR A 183 0.47 -27.87 -0.79
CA TYR A 183 1.10 -28.35 -2.03
C TYR A 183 2.55 -28.78 -1.86
N SER A 184 3.38 -27.98 -1.18
CA SER A 184 4.80 -28.29 -1.03
C SER A 184 5.44 -27.48 0.09
N VAL A 185 5.70 -28.17 1.21
CA VAL A 185 6.48 -27.63 2.34
C VAL A 185 7.89 -27.15 1.92
N PRO A 186 8.70 -27.89 1.14
CA PRO A 186 10.06 -27.44 0.80
C PRO A 186 10.08 -26.20 -0.09
N LEU A 187 9.20 -26.11 -1.08
CA LEU A 187 9.12 -24.91 -1.93
C LEU A 187 8.61 -23.70 -1.14
N THR A 188 7.69 -23.91 -0.19
CA THR A 188 7.17 -22.86 0.67
C THR A 188 8.24 -22.35 1.63
N GLY A 189 9.04 -23.25 2.22
CA GLY A 189 10.19 -22.87 3.04
C GLY A 189 11.20 -22.01 2.26
N LEU A 190 11.52 -22.40 1.02
CA LEU A 190 12.37 -21.61 0.14
C LEU A 190 11.77 -20.22 -0.15
N PHE A 191 10.48 -20.15 -0.47
CA PHE A 191 9.78 -18.87 -0.67
C PHE A 191 9.88 -17.96 0.57
N LEU A 192 9.64 -18.52 1.76
CA LEU A 192 9.74 -17.77 3.02
C LEU A 192 11.15 -17.23 3.27
N VAL A 193 12.21 -17.99 2.93
CA VAL A 193 13.59 -17.50 3.01
C VAL A 193 13.79 -16.27 2.12
N PHE A 194 13.34 -16.32 0.86
CA PHE A 194 13.39 -15.16 -0.03
C PHE A 194 12.57 -13.98 0.51
N MET A 195 11.42 -14.25 1.13
CA MET A 195 10.57 -13.22 1.73
C MET A 195 11.27 -12.52 2.89
N VAL A 196 11.93 -13.29 3.78
CA VAL A 196 12.71 -12.74 4.89
C VAL A 196 13.88 -11.91 4.37
N VAL A 197 14.62 -12.40 3.37
CA VAL A 197 15.69 -11.64 2.72
C VAL A 197 15.15 -10.34 2.12
N SER A 198 14.02 -10.39 1.42
CA SER A 198 13.36 -9.21 0.85
C SER A 198 12.96 -8.19 1.92
N MET A 199 12.42 -8.65 3.05
CA MET A 199 12.06 -7.79 4.18
C MET A 199 13.29 -7.13 4.82
N VAL A 200 14.38 -7.87 4.99
CA VAL A 200 15.65 -7.32 5.53
C VAL A 200 16.21 -6.25 4.60
N VAL A 201 16.28 -6.53 3.30
CA VAL A 201 16.78 -5.57 2.31
C VAL A 201 15.89 -4.33 2.25
N THR A 202 14.56 -4.51 2.24
CA THR A 202 13.59 -3.41 2.28
C THR A 202 13.80 -2.53 3.52
N ASN A 203 13.99 -3.13 4.71
CA ASN A 203 14.24 -2.38 5.94
C ASN A 203 15.55 -1.57 5.89
N ILE A 204 16.62 -2.14 5.33
CA ILE A 204 17.90 -1.42 5.18
C ILE A 204 17.75 -0.23 4.24
N VAL A 205 17.09 -0.44 3.10
CA VAL A 205 16.86 0.62 2.10
C VAL A 205 15.93 1.70 2.65
N ALA A 206 14.86 1.32 3.37
CA ALA A 206 13.95 2.27 4.00
C ALA A 206 14.65 3.18 5.01
N ARG A 207 15.56 2.63 5.84
CA ARG A 207 16.36 3.44 6.79
C ARG A 207 17.25 4.45 6.07
N LYS A 208 17.90 4.06 4.97
CA LYS A 208 18.69 5.00 4.15
C LYS A 208 17.80 6.06 3.50
N ASN A 209 16.64 5.66 3.00
CA ASN A 209 15.70 6.60 2.38
C ASN A 209 15.22 7.65 3.39
N LEU A 210 14.92 7.25 4.63
CA LEU A 210 14.56 8.18 5.70
C LEU A 210 15.69 9.19 6.01
N ALA A 211 16.94 8.75 6.02
CA ALA A 211 18.08 9.65 6.24
C ALA A 211 18.23 10.69 5.11
N CYS A 212 18.13 10.27 3.85
CA CYS A 212 18.19 11.20 2.71
C CYS A 212 16.95 12.09 2.61
N ALA A 213 15.78 11.61 3.02
CA ALA A 213 14.58 12.42 3.12
C ALA A 213 14.73 13.51 4.19
N ALA A 214 15.39 13.21 5.32
CA ALA A 214 15.71 14.21 6.34
C ALA A 214 16.68 15.28 5.83
N GLU A 215 17.76 14.88 5.13
CA GLU A 215 18.71 15.80 4.49
C GLU A 215 17.99 16.71 3.47
N ARG A 216 17.15 16.13 2.60
CA ARG A 216 16.31 16.89 1.66
C ARG A 216 15.41 17.90 2.38
N GLN A 217 14.80 17.51 3.50
CA GLN A 217 13.91 18.38 4.27
C GLN A 217 14.68 19.53 4.94
N GLU A 218 15.91 19.30 5.36
CA GLU A 218 16.79 20.34 5.90
C GLU A 218 17.20 21.35 4.82
N THR A 219 17.64 20.87 3.65
CA THR A 219 18.08 21.76 2.56
C THR A 219 16.95 22.61 1.99
N ILE A 220 15.73 22.05 1.87
CA ILE A 220 14.57 22.83 1.42
C ILE A 220 14.16 23.86 2.47
N ALA A 221 14.22 23.54 3.77
CA ALA A 221 13.91 24.48 4.83
C ALA A 221 14.88 25.68 4.84
N VAL A 222 16.18 25.42 4.65
CA VAL A 222 17.19 26.48 4.50
C VAL A 222 16.90 27.35 3.28
N LEU A 223 16.65 26.74 2.11
CA LEU A 223 16.34 27.48 0.88
C LEU A 223 15.08 28.34 1.05
N THR A 224 13.99 27.77 1.59
CA THR A 224 12.75 28.51 1.83
C THR A 224 12.95 29.62 2.85
N GLY A 225 13.73 29.39 3.91
CA GLY A 225 14.05 30.41 4.92
C GLY A 225 14.80 31.61 4.32
N ILE A 226 15.83 31.36 3.50
CA ILE A 226 16.57 32.44 2.81
C ILE A 226 15.65 33.20 1.87
N VAL A 227 14.82 32.50 1.10
CA VAL A 227 13.87 33.14 0.17
C VAL A 227 12.86 33.99 0.94
N GLU A 228 12.33 33.52 2.06
CA GLU A 228 11.39 34.28 2.89
C GLU A 228 12.04 35.51 3.52
N GLU A 229 13.26 35.39 4.06
CA GLU A 229 14.02 36.50 4.62
C GLU A 229 14.33 37.56 3.56
N TYR A 230 14.81 37.16 2.38
CA TYR A 230 15.15 38.09 1.31
C TYR A 230 13.93 38.74 0.68
N TYR A 231 12.82 38.01 0.57
CA TYR A 231 11.59 38.57 0.03
C TYR A 231 10.98 39.62 0.97
N ASN A 232 11.00 39.36 2.29
CA ASN A 232 10.56 40.32 3.30
C ASN A 232 11.54 41.50 3.46
N GLY A 233 12.84 41.24 3.34
CA GLY A 233 13.93 42.22 3.45
C GLY A 233 14.33 42.90 2.13
N ARG A 234 13.55 42.75 1.06
CA ARG A 234 13.94 43.18 -0.30
C ARG A 234 14.28 44.67 -0.40
N ASP A 235 13.61 45.51 0.38
CA ASP A 235 13.83 46.96 0.35
C ASP A 235 15.21 47.30 0.95
N VAL A 236 15.65 46.54 1.95
CA VAL A 236 17.01 46.64 2.53
C VAL A 236 18.04 46.14 1.52
N ILE A 237 17.80 44.99 0.87
CA ILE A 237 18.71 44.45 -0.14
C ILE A 237 18.94 45.46 -1.27
N LYS A 238 17.86 46.09 -1.77
CA LYS A 238 17.94 47.14 -2.80
C LYS A 238 18.63 48.41 -2.31
N ALA A 239 18.34 48.84 -1.08
CA ALA A 239 18.95 50.05 -0.51
C ALA A 239 20.47 49.94 -0.37
N TYR A 240 20.99 48.72 -0.12
CA TYR A 240 22.41 48.45 0.00
C TYR A 240 23.05 47.85 -1.27
N ASN A 241 22.30 47.70 -2.36
CA ASN A 241 22.77 47.16 -3.64
C ASN A 241 23.42 45.75 -3.53
N HIS A 242 22.81 44.88 -2.70
CA HIS A 242 23.27 43.50 -2.42
C HIS A 242 22.48 42.43 -3.21
N GLU A 243 21.85 42.78 -4.33
CA GLU A 243 21.04 41.84 -5.12
C GLU A 243 21.86 40.66 -5.63
N ASP A 244 23.04 40.91 -6.19
CA ASP A 244 23.90 39.86 -6.76
C ASP A 244 24.38 38.87 -5.69
N GLU A 245 24.74 39.37 -4.51
CA GLU A 245 25.16 38.52 -3.37
C GLU A 245 23.99 37.68 -2.86
N SER A 246 22.80 38.27 -2.77
CA SER A 246 21.57 37.58 -2.37
C SER A 246 21.19 36.48 -3.38
N ILE A 247 21.30 36.76 -4.69
CA ILE A 247 21.07 35.77 -5.75
C ILE A 247 22.09 34.62 -5.63
N GLN A 248 23.36 34.92 -5.37
CA GLN A 248 24.36 33.88 -5.17
C GLN A 248 24.08 33.01 -3.95
N ALA A 249 23.64 33.60 -2.82
CA ALA A 249 23.29 32.84 -1.62
C ALA A 249 22.10 31.89 -1.88
N VAL A 250 21.06 32.38 -2.55
CA VAL A 250 19.92 31.54 -2.98
C VAL A 250 20.38 30.45 -3.95
N SER A 251 21.24 30.76 -4.91
CA SER A 251 21.78 29.79 -5.87
C SER A 251 22.58 28.67 -5.19
N ARG A 252 23.42 29.00 -4.19
CA ARG A 252 24.16 28.00 -3.40
C ARG A 252 23.23 27.10 -2.61
N ALA A 253 22.20 27.67 -1.97
CA ALA A 253 21.20 26.90 -1.23
C ALA A 253 20.36 26.01 -2.16
N ALA A 254 20.00 26.53 -3.34
CA ALA A 254 19.28 25.79 -4.36
C ALA A 254 20.11 24.61 -4.90
N GLU A 255 21.41 24.79 -5.09
CA GLU A 255 22.31 23.72 -5.53
C GLU A 255 22.50 22.64 -4.46
N ALA A 256 22.63 23.02 -3.18
CA ALA A 256 22.65 22.06 -2.07
C ALA A 256 21.34 21.24 -2.03
N ASN A 257 20.19 21.90 -2.19
CA ASN A 257 18.89 21.25 -2.28
C ASN A 257 18.78 20.35 -3.52
N ARG A 258 19.36 20.74 -4.67
CA ARG A 258 19.40 19.90 -5.88
C ARG A 258 20.15 18.60 -5.64
N VAL A 259 21.33 18.66 -4.99
CA VAL A 259 22.14 17.47 -4.66
C VAL A 259 21.41 16.55 -3.69
N ALA A 260 20.79 17.11 -2.64
CA ALA A 260 20.00 16.32 -1.69
C ALA A 260 18.78 15.67 -2.35
N ASN A 261 18.06 16.40 -3.21
CA ASN A 261 16.93 15.86 -3.98
C ASN A 261 17.36 14.72 -4.90
N LEU A 262 18.46 14.87 -5.65
CA LEU A 262 18.95 13.81 -6.53
C LEU A 262 19.24 12.51 -5.77
N ARG A 263 19.86 12.59 -4.58
CA ARG A 263 20.13 11.42 -3.74
C ARG A 263 18.86 10.79 -3.20
N ALA A 264 17.93 11.61 -2.69
CA ALA A 264 16.65 11.14 -2.14
C ALA A 264 15.75 10.51 -3.21
N ASP A 265 15.65 11.13 -4.38
CA ASP A 265 14.84 10.65 -5.49
C ASP A 265 15.43 9.37 -6.10
N PHE A 266 16.76 9.28 -6.22
CA PHE A 266 17.41 8.04 -6.67
C PHE A 266 17.08 6.89 -5.72
N LEU A 267 17.26 7.06 -4.41
CA LEU A 267 16.93 6.04 -3.42
C LEU A 267 15.44 5.66 -3.46
N THR A 268 14.55 6.65 -3.51
CA THR A 268 13.09 6.42 -3.55
C THR A 268 12.68 5.64 -4.79
N ASN A 269 13.19 6.01 -5.96
CA ASN A 269 12.85 5.35 -7.23
C ASN A 269 13.49 3.97 -7.37
N CYS A 270 14.62 3.69 -6.71
CA CYS A 270 15.25 2.38 -6.72
C CYS A 270 14.59 1.35 -5.80
N VAL A 271 13.80 1.76 -4.78
CA VAL A 271 13.18 0.83 -3.84
C VAL A 271 12.27 -0.19 -4.53
N ASN A 272 11.33 0.30 -5.34
CA ASN A 272 10.32 -0.56 -5.97
C ASN A 272 10.93 -1.55 -6.99
N PRO A 273 11.81 -1.12 -7.93
CA PRO A 273 12.53 -2.05 -8.80
C PRO A 273 13.35 -3.09 -8.06
N LEU A 274 14.01 -2.72 -6.96
CA LEU A 274 14.85 -3.62 -6.18
C LEU A 274 14.02 -4.70 -5.45
N ILE A 275 12.88 -4.32 -4.86
CA ILE A 275 11.94 -5.29 -4.27
C ILE A 275 11.37 -6.21 -5.34
N ARG A 276 10.95 -5.67 -6.49
CA ARG A 276 10.47 -6.49 -7.61
C ARG A 276 11.55 -7.46 -8.10
N LEU A 277 12.79 -7.03 -8.21
CA LEU A 277 13.91 -7.89 -8.61
C LEU A 277 14.04 -9.08 -7.67
N LEU A 278 14.01 -8.86 -6.35
CA LEU A 278 14.08 -9.94 -5.34
C LEU A 278 12.92 -10.91 -5.48
N THR A 279 11.69 -10.41 -5.65
CA THR A 279 10.50 -11.25 -5.86
C THR A 279 10.59 -12.04 -7.16
N ARG A 280 11.08 -11.45 -8.25
CA ARG A 280 11.28 -12.15 -9.53
C ARG A 280 12.38 -13.20 -9.46
N LEU A 281 13.48 -12.93 -8.74
CA LEU A 281 14.53 -13.93 -8.50
C LEU A 281 13.98 -15.13 -7.71
N ALA A 282 13.19 -14.88 -6.67
CA ALA A 282 12.52 -15.94 -5.91
C ALA A 282 11.64 -16.79 -6.84
N GLN A 283 10.86 -16.16 -7.71
CA GLN A 283 10.02 -16.87 -8.69
C GLN A 283 10.83 -17.72 -9.67
N VAL A 284 11.95 -17.22 -10.19
CA VAL A 284 12.81 -17.99 -11.11
C VAL A 284 13.35 -19.23 -10.41
N VAL A 285 13.89 -19.09 -9.19
CA VAL A 285 14.44 -20.23 -8.44
C VAL A 285 13.35 -21.25 -8.12
N ILE A 286 12.19 -20.78 -7.65
CA ILE A 286 11.03 -21.64 -7.38
C ILE A 286 10.57 -22.34 -8.66
N ALA A 287 10.47 -21.64 -9.79
CA ALA A 287 10.05 -22.20 -11.07
C ALA A 287 11.02 -23.28 -11.57
N VAL A 288 12.33 -23.11 -11.41
CA VAL A 288 13.33 -24.12 -11.80
C VAL A 288 13.17 -25.39 -10.94
N ILE A 289 13.02 -25.24 -9.63
CA ILE A 289 12.86 -26.38 -8.71
C ILE A 289 11.51 -27.07 -8.92
N ALA A 290 10.42 -26.30 -9.05
CA ALA A 290 9.09 -26.80 -9.34
C ALA A 290 9.03 -27.49 -10.71
N GLY A 291 9.71 -26.95 -11.72
CA GLY A 291 9.86 -27.57 -13.03
C GLY A 291 10.57 -28.90 -12.97
N ARG A 292 11.65 -29.02 -12.18
CA ARG A 292 12.30 -30.32 -11.94
C ARG A 292 11.38 -31.30 -11.21
N ALA A 293 10.63 -30.84 -10.20
CA ALA A 293 9.64 -31.65 -9.50
C ALA A 293 8.52 -32.16 -10.43
N MET A 294 8.11 -31.32 -11.37
CA MET A 294 7.14 -31.65 -12.43
C MET A 294 7.68 -32.70 -13.40
N LEU A 295 8.93 -32.56 -13.86
CA LEU A 295 9.58 -33.55 -14.73
C LEU A 295 9.75 -34.91 -14.04
N ASN A 296 9.99 -34.90 -12.72
CA ASN A 296 10.08 -36.12 -11.91
C ASN A 296 8.70 -36.75 -11.59
N GLY A 297 7.59 -36.12 -11.99
CA GLY A 297 6.23 -36.59 -11.73
C GLY A 297 5.74 -36.36 -10.29
N THR A 298 6.50 -35.64 -9.45
CA THR A 298 6.10 -35.35 -8.06
C THR A 298 5.08 -34.22 -7.93
N MET A 299 4.99 -33.34 -8.93
CA MET A 299 4.03 -32.24 -9.00
C MET A 299 3.41 -32.18 -10.40
N THR A 300 2.14 -31.80 -10.48
CA THR A 300 1.45 -31.61 -11.77
C THR A 300 1.71 -30.20 -12.33
N VAL A 301 1.39 -29.99 -13.61
CA VAL A 301 1.58 -28.68 -14.26
C VAL A 301 0.71 -27.61 -13.59
N GLY A 302 -0.53 -27.99 -13.27
CA GLY A 302 -1.49 -27.15 -12.55
C GLY A 302 -0.96 -26.73 -11.19
N VAL A 303 -0.44 -27.67 -10.39
CA VAL A 303 0.09 -27.35 -9.05
C VAL A 303 1.28 -26.40 -9.15
N VAL A 304 2.19 -26.57 -10.11
CA VAL A 304 3.30 -25.62 -10.34
C VAL A 304 2.76 -24.23 -10.71
N GLN A 305 1.78 -24.16 -11.60
CA GLN A 305 1.17 -22.90 -12.00
C GLN A 305 0.48 -22.19 -10.82
N ALA A 306 -0.35 -22.90 -10.05
CA ALA A 306 -0.98 -22.34 -8.87
C ALA A 306 0.04 -21.91 -7.81
N PHE A 307 1.12 -22.67 -7.61
CA PHE A 307 2.17 -22.29 -6.66
C PHE A 307 2.81 -20.94 -7.05
N LEU A 308 3.11 -20.74 -8.33
CA LEU A 308 3.63 -19.45 -8.82
C LEU A 308 2.62 -18.31 -8.65
N GLN A 309 1.32 -18.58 -8.79
CA GLN A 309 0.28 -17.58 -8.51
C GLN A 309 0.21 -17.22 -7.03
N TYR A 310 0.27 -18.20 -6.12
CA TYR A 310 0.28 -17.93 -4.68
C TYR A 310 1.54 -17.18 -4.24
N VAL A 311 2.69 -17.42 -4.88
CA VAL A 311 3.90 -16.61 -4.68
C VAL A 311 3.64 -15.15 -5.03
N ASN A 312 3.01 -14.84 -6.17
CA ASN A 312 2.63 -13.46 -6.53
C ASN A 312 1.65 -12.88 -5.50
N GLN A 313 0.58 -13.63 -5.19
CA GLN A 313 -0.49 -13.20 -4.29
C GLN A 313 0.00 -12.91 -2.86
N THR A 314 1.07 -13.58 -2.43
CA THR A 314 1.68 -13.38 -1.11
C THR A 314 2.74 -12.27 -1.12
N ALA A 315 3.52 -12.14 -2.19
CA ALA A 315 4.64 -11.20 -2.26
C ALA A 315 4.20 -9.73 -2.50
N GLU A 316 3.15 -9.50 -3.31
CA GLU A 316 2.66 -8.15 -3.60
C GLU A 316 2.14 -7.43 -2.34
N PRO A 317 1.20 -8.01 -1.55
CA PRO A 317 0.64 -7.30 -0.41
C PRO A 317 1.66 -7.10 0.70
N LEU A 318 2.67 -7.96 0.84
CA LEU A 318 3.71 -7.76 1.83
C LEU A 318 4.58 -6.54 1.52
N THR A 319 4.78 -6.24 0.23
CA THR A 319 5.46 -5.02 -0.21
C THR A 319 4.61 -3.78 0.08
N GLU A 320 3.30 -3.85 -0.17
CA GLU A 320 2.37 -2.74 0.09
C GLU A 320 2.09 -2.50 1.58
N ALA A 321 2.07 -3.55 2.40
CA ALA A 321 1.77 -3.49 3.83
C ALA A 321 2.70 -2.53 4.59
N SER A 322 3.99 -2.48 4.20
CA SER A 322 4.96 -1.55 4.79
C SER A 322 4.59 -0.09 4.54
N TYR A 323 4.02 0.23 3.37
CA TYR A 323 3.54 1.58 3.06
C TYR A 323 2.20 1.89 3.74
N MET A 324 1.30 0.91 3.81
CA MET A 324 -0.02 1.09 4.44
C MET A 324 0.05 1.32 5.94
N ILE A 325 0.96 0.65 6.66
CA ILE A 325 1.15 0.86 8.11
C ILE A 325 1.54 2.31 8.40
N ASN A 326 2.43 2.89 7.58
CA ASN A 326 2.83 4.29 7.72
C ASN A 326 1.67 5.25 7.43
N SER A 327 0.85 4.97 6.42
CA SER A 327 -0.34 5.78 6.10
C SER A 327 -1.40 5.72 7.21
N LEU A 328 -1.69 4.53 7.74
CA LEU A 328 -2.59 4.33 8.88
C LEU A 328 -2.11 5.10 10.13
N GLN A 329 -0.80 5.10 10.39
CA GLN A 329 -0.24 5.87 11.51
C GLN A 329 -0.38 7.37 11.30
N ALA A 330 -0.15 7.87 10.08
CA ALA A 330 -0.31 9.28 9.76
C ALA A 330 -1.77 9.74 9.91
N ALA A 331 -2.74 8.93 9.44
CA ALA A 331 -4.16 9.27 9.55
C ALA A 331 -4.72 9.17 10.97
N LEU A 332 -4.07 8.44 11.88
CA LEU A 332 -4.42 8.42 13.31
C LEU A 332 -3.82 9.60 14.08
N ALA A 333 -2.80 10.26 13.52
CA ALA A 333 -2.21 11.48 14.06
C ALA A 333 -2.94 12.75 13.56
N SER A 334 -3.57 12.68 12.38
CA SER A 334 -4.57 13.64 11.87
C SER A 334 -5.88 13.57 12.63
#